data_AF-A0A953L6P7-F1
#
_entry.id   AF-A0A953L6P7-F1
#
_cell.length_a   1.000
_cell.length_b   1.000
_cell.length_c   1.000
_cell.angle_alpha   90.00
_cell.angle_beta   90.00
_cell.angle_gamma   90.00
#
_symmetry.space_group_name_H-M   'P 1'
#
loop_
_entity.id
_entity.type
_entity.pdbx_description
1 polymer ?
#
loop_
_entity_poly.entity_id
_entity_poly.type
_entity_poly.pdbx_seq_one_letter_code
_entity_poly.pdbx_strand_id
1 'polypeptide(L)' 'MPYLETTGLTSNAEGGYEAYLPNASGRKVLMRANDGIHMSMAGYLRISGPVADRLKRDAGLDRAGSTSVSTPAA' A
#
# COMPACT_ATOMS: atom_id res chain seq x y z
N MET A 1 -20.44 -4.70 0.59
CA MET A 1 -18.98 -4.92 0.56
C MET A 1 -18.31 -3.63 0.15
N PRO A 2 -17.35 -3.10 0.93
CA PRO A 2 -16.66 -1.86 0.56
C PRO A 2 -15.80 -2.08 -0.70
N TYR A 3 -15.86 -1.12 -1.62
CA TYR A 3 -14.97 -1.07 -2.78
C TYR A 3 -13.64 -0.42 -2.39
N LEU A 4 -12.53 -1.02 -2.82
CA LEU A 4 -11.20 -0.42 -2.72
C LEU A 4 -10.62 -0.29 -4.12
N GLU A 5 -10.43 0.95 -4.55
CA GLU A 5 -9.75 1.27 -5.80
C GLU A 5 -8.28 0.84 -5.68
N THR A 6 -7.81 -0.02 -6.58
CA THR A 6 -6.43 -0.53 -6.59
C THR A 6 -5.73 -0.39 -7.93
N THR A 7 -6.46 0.00 -8.99
CA THR A 7 -5.90 0.23 -10.32
C THR A 7 -4.92 1.39 -10.29
N GLY A 8 -5.34 2.50 -9.67
CA GLY A 8 -4.53 3.72 -9.55
C GLY A 8 -3.22 3.52 -8.78
N LEU A 9 -3.11 2.49 -7.94
CA LEU A 9 -1.88 2.17 -7.19
C LEU A 9 -0.71 1.79 -8.10
N THR A 10 -1.02 1.34 -9.32
CA THR A 10 -0.03 0.93 -10.33
C THR A 10 -0.12 1.74 -11.63
N SER A 11 -0.85 2.86 -11.62
CA SER A 11 -0.92 3.79 -12.75
C SER A 11 0.17 4.87 -12.69
N ASN A 12 0.49 5.46 -13.84
CA ASN A 12 1.26 6.70 -13.91
C ASN A 12 0.45 7.93 -13.46
N ALA A 13 1.07 9.11 -13.52
CA ALA A 13 0.45 10.37 -13.10
C ALA A 13 -0.78 10.75 -13.95
N GLU A 14 -0.84 10.27 -15.19
CA GLU A 14 -1.95 10.45 -16.13
C GLU A 14 -3.03 9.37 -15.97
N GLY A 15 -2.88 8.42 -15.03
CA GLY A 15 -3.80 7.32 -14.79
C GLY A 15 -3.61 6.11 -15.71
N GLY A 16 -2.69 6.18 -16.68
CA GLY A 16 -2.35 5.12 -17.62
C GLY A 16 -1.41 4.04 -17.05
N TYR A 17 -1.18 3.01 -17.86
CA TYR A 17 -0.27 1.92 -17.53
C TYR A 17 1.20 2.39 -17.47
N GLU A 18 1.93 1.94 -16.45
CA GLU A 18 3.38 2.13 -16.34
C GLU A 18 4.01 0.88 -15.72
N ALA A 19 5.02 0.33 -16.40
CA ALA A 19 5.66 -0.92 -15.98
C ALA A 19 6.57 -0.69 -14.77
N TYR A 20 7.16 0.51 -14.65
CA TYR A 20 8.13 0.83 -13.61
C TYR A 20 7.71 2.05 -12.80
N LEU A 21 7.39 1.82 -11.53
CA LEU A 21 7.05 2.89 -10.59
C LEU A 21 8.13 3.07 -9.52
N PRO A 22 8.30 4.29 -8.99
CA PRO A 22 9.19 4.51 -7.86
C PRO A 22 8.69 3.74 -6.63
N ASN A 23 9.63 3.12 -5.92
CA ASN A 23 9.43 2.60 -4.58
C ASN A 23 9.64 3.71 -3.51
N ALA A 24 9.60 3.36 -2.23
CA ALA A 24 9.82 4.31 -1.13
C ALA A 24 11.20 5.00 -1.14
N SER A 25 12.21 4.39 -1.77
CA SER A 25 13.54 5.00 -1.93
C SER A 25 13.69 5.78 -3.24
N GLY A 26 12.60 6.00 -3.99
CA GLY A 26 12.61 6.65 -5.29
C GLY A 26 13.15 5.79 -6.45
N ARG A 27 13.60 4.56 -6.19
CA ARG A 27 14.10 3.65 -7.23
C ARG A 27 12.92 3.11 -8.04
N LYS A 28 13.00 3.24 -9.36
CA LYS A 28 12.05 2.58 -10.27
C LYS A 28 12.18 1.06 -10.15
N VAL A 29 11.07 0.38 -9.87
CA VAL A 29 11.01 -1.09 -9.80
C VAL A 29 9.84 -1.58 -10.64
N LEU A 30 10.01 -2.77 -11.21
CA LEU A 30 9.02 -3.40 -12.07
C LEU A 30 7.75 -3.71 -11.26
N MET A 31 6.57 -3.29 -11.75
CA MET A 31 5.27 -3.53 -11.10
C MET A 31 4.61 -4.82 -11.61
N ARG A 32 4.69 -5.11 -12.91
CA ARG A 32 4.10 -6.29 -13.54
C ARG A 32 5.14 -7.24 -14.08
N ALA A 33 4.86 -8.54 -14.04
CA ALA A 33 5.67 -9.52 -14.76
C ALA A 33 5.54 -9.29 -16.28
N ASN A 34 6.53 -9.78 -17.04
CA ASN A 34 6.54 -9.66 -18.50
C ASN A 34 5.62 -10.68 -19.19
N ASP A 35 4.45 -10.93 -18.61
CA ASP A 35 3.41 -11.83 -19.14
C ASP A 35 2.05 -11.12 -19.30
N GLY A 36 1.97 -9.84 -18.93
CA GLY A 36 0.78 -9.02 -19.08
C GLY A 36 -0.34 -9.29 -18.08
N ILE A 37 -0.21 -10.30 -17.21
CA ILE A 37 -1.28 -10.75 -16.31
C ILE A 37 -0.84 -10.66 -14.85
N HIS A 38 0.38 -11.09 -14.54
CA HIS A 38 0.84 -11.17 -13.15
C HIS A 38 1.55 -9.89 -12.70
N MET A 39 1.52 -9.67 -11.39
CA MET A 39 2.35 -8.66 -10.74
C MET A 39 3.74 -9.21 -10.45
N SER A 40 4.74 -8.34 -10.36
CA SER A 40 5.99 -8.67 -9.69
C SER A 40 5.75 -8.73 -8.17
N MET A 41 6.75 -9.18 -7.39
CA MET A 41 6.66 -9.08 -5.92
C MET A 41 6.44 -7.63 -5.45
N ALA A 42 7.11 -6.65 -6.09
CA ALA A 42 6.91 -5.24 -5.76
C ALA A 42 5.48 -4.77 -6.10
N GLY A 43 4.91 -5.24 -7.22
CA GLY A 43 3.52 -4.96 -7.58
C GLY A 43 2.53 -5.56 -6.59
N TYR A 44 2.70 -6.82 -6.20
CA TYR A 44 1.85 -7.49 -5.21
C TYR A 44 1.86 -6.77 -3.87
N LEU A 45 3.03 -6.39 -3.36
CA LEU A 45 3.15 -5.64 -2.11
C LEU A 45 2.47 -4.26 -2.21
N ARG A 46 2.61 -3.58 -3.35
CA ARG A 46 2.00 -2.26 -3.58
C ARG A 46 0.47 -2.31 -3.56
N ILE A 47 -0.14 -3.28 -4.26
CA ILE A 47 -1.61 -3.40 -4.30
C ILE A 47 -2.20 -3.98 -3.01
N SER A 48 -1.47 -4.88 -2.33
CA SER A 48 -1.96 -5.53 -1.11
C SER A 48 -1.81 -4.69 0.15
N GLY A 49 -0.85 -3.75 0.19
CA GLY A 49 -0.61 -2.89 1.36
C GLY A 49 -1.87 -2.15 1.83
N PRO A 50 -2.52 -1.34 0.97
CA PRO A 50 -3.74 -0.62 1.35
C PRO A 50 -4.92 -1.54 1.71
N VAL A 51 -5.00 -2.72 1.09
CA VAL A 51 -5.99 -3.76 1.44
C VAL A 51 -5.74 -4.26 2.85
N ALA A 52 -4.50 -4.66 3.15
CA ALA A 52 -4.11 -5.14 4.47
C ALA A 52 -4.32 -4.08 5.55
N ASP A 53 -4.00 -2.82 5.26
CA ASP A 53 -4.23 -1.71 6.18
C ASP A 53 -5.72 -1.49 6.43
N ARG A 54 -6.57 -1.60 5.39
CA ARG A 54 -8.02 -1.52 5.56
C ARG A 54 -8.54 -2.63 6.46
N LEU A 55 -8.11 -3.87 6.22
CA LEU A 55 -8.51 -5.01 7.05
C LEU A 55 -8.10 -4.84 8.51
N LYS A 56 -6.89 -4.35 8.78
CA LYS A 56 -6.44 -4.04 10.14
C LYS A 56 -7.33 -2.99 10.80
N ARG A 57 -7.65 -1.90 10.10
CA ARG A 57 -8.56 -0.85 10.61
C ARG A 57 -9.95 -1.40 10.93
N ASP A 58 -10.52 -2.17 10.01
CA ASP A 58 -11.86 -2.75 10.18
C ASP A 58 -11.87 -3.77 11.34
N ALA A 59 -10.76 -4.45 11.60
CA ALA A 59 -10.57 -5.35 12.74
C ALA A 59 -10.15 -4.65 14.05
N GLY A 60 -9.95 -3.32 14.05
CA GLY A 60 -9.47 -2.56 15.21
C GLY A 60 -8.00 -2.84 15.60
N LEU A 61 -7.20 -3.40 14.68
CA LEU A 61 -5.80 -3.79 14.87
C LEU A 61 -4.80 -2.68 14.48
N ASP A 62 -5.29 -1.51 14.09
CA ASP A 62 -4.50 -0.32 13.77
C ASP A 62 -4.11 0.51 15.02
N ARG A 63 -4.74 0.23 16.18
CA ARG A 63 -4.44 0.85 17.48
C ARG A 63 -3.40 0.06 18.27
N ALA A 64 -2.16 0.00 17.78
CA ALA A 64 -1.02 -0.38 18.60
C ALA A 64 -0.06 0.81 18.69
N GLY A 65 -0.33 1.74 19.61
CA GLY A 65 0.55 2.91 19.79
C GLY A 65 0.02 4.12 20.57
N SER A 66 -1.20 4.09 21.14
CA SER A 66 -1.64 5.17 22.05
C SER A 66 -1.30 4.80 23.50
N THR A 67 -0.02 4.68 23.83
CA THR A 67 0.42 4.70 25.23
C THR A 67 0.51 6.16 25.64
N SER A 68 -0.59 6.68 26.20
CA SER A 68 -0.57 7.96 26.90
C SER A 68 0.38 7.85 28.09
N VAL A 69 1.56 8.48 27.99
CA VAL A 69 2.42 8.72 29.15
C VAL A 69 1.75 9.79 30.00
N SER A 70 1.10 9.38 31.08
CA SER A 70 0.69 10.28 32.14
C SER A 70 1.94 10.70 32.94
N THR A 71 2.34 11.96 32.83
CA THR A 71 3.32 12.58 33.72
C THR A 71 2.78 12.62 35.15
N PRO A 72 3.49 12.11 36.18
CA PRO A 72 3.11 12.37 37.56
C PRO A 72 3.48 13.81 37.94
N ALA A 73 2.57 14.50 38.63
CA ALA A 73 2.78 15.84 39.18
C ALA A 73 3.76 15.80 40.37
N ALA A 74 4.58 16.85 40.47
CA ALA A 74 5.57 17.08 41.52
C ALA A 74 4.95 17.55 42.84
#